data_AF-A0A2N6L514-F1
#
_entry.id   AF-A0A2N6L514-F1
#
_cell.length_a   1.000
_cell.length_b   1.000
_cell.length_c   1.000
_cell.angle_alpha   90.00
_cell.angle_beta   90.00
_cell.angle_gamma   90.00
#
_symmetry.space_group_name_H-M   'P 1'
#
loop_
_entity.id
_entity.type
_entity.pdbx_description
1 polymer ?
#
loop_
_entity_poly.entity_id
_entity_poly.type
_entity_poly.pdbx_seq_one_letter_code
_entity_poly.pdbx_strand_id
1 'polypeptide(L)'
;DNRGGAFFPCLQGRAKYEIEHNGIKTSYTGGQIIQHAPMFTCIGNHEIMGRYARKGSLNEEFNDTIPRAAALKLYGEQSLKENSFNTDTYEEIFTLPQSPEGGKTYYATTFGDVRLVVLYATNMWRYTTNEGKYKGKYGEPETELNNPQEWGYGQHIYEPIAQGSQQYNWLVQELNSPEFKQAKYKIVMLHHPPHTLGDNIIPAYTDPVQMIEQDETGNIQAVRYEYPKQADYIIRDVLPLLEAAEVQLVFFGHSHLWNRFCSPSGMHFLETSNVGNSYGAAYGKTKRKNLPPWESQDYVASGDPNGLVPLIPTIAPILDEDGQPMPYIASNDITVFSIFDTGTGTVSSYRFDTRKPDGEVVKFDEFKLNQ
;
A
#
# COMPACT_ATOMS: atom_id res chain seq x y z
N ASP A 1 3.29 -23.07 9.97
CA ASP A 1 3.42 -23.50 8.57
C ASP A 1 4.83 -23.20 8.09
N ASN A 2 5.64 -24.21 7.77
CA ASN A 2 7.04 -24.01 7.36
C ASN A 2 7.24 -24.08 5.84
N ARG A 3 6.16 -24.08 5.05
CA ARG A 3 6.20 -24.23 3.59
C ARG A 3 6.55 -22.95 2.82
N GLY A 4 7.08 -21.91 3.47
CA GLY A 4 7.53 -20.67 2.80
C GLY A 4 6.52 -19.54 2.70
N GLY A 5 5.23 -19.79 2.92
CA GLY A 5 4.20 -18.75 2.82
C GLY A 5 3.90 -17.99 4.12
N ALA A 6 4.47 -18.41 5.25
CA ALA A 6 4.15 -17.85 6.57
C ALA A 6 5.20 -16.84 7.03
N PHE A 7 4.75 -15.66 7.44
CA PHE A 7 5.58 -14.52 7.81
C PHE A 7 6.66 -14.87 8.87
N PHE A 8 6.26 -15.35 10.05
CA PHE A 8 7.22 -15.64 11.13
C PHE A 8 8.20 -16.76 10.78
N PRO A 9 7.78 -17.94 10.27
CA PRO A 9 8.72 -18.98 9.88
C PRO A 9 9.75 -18.50 8.85
N CYS A 10 9.35 -17.64 7.89
CA CYS A 10 10.27 -17.06 6.91
C CYS A 10 11.32 -16.16 7.57
N LEU A 11 10.90 -15.25 8.45
CA LEU A 11 11.81 -14.33 9.13
C LEU A 11 12.58 -14.94 10.31
N GLN A 12 12.23 -16.15 10.72
CA GLN A 12 12.93 -16.92 11.75
C GLN A 12 13.95 -17.92 11.19
N GLY A 13 14.08 -18.04 9.87
CA GLY A 13 14.92 -19.06 9.23
C GLY A 13 14.40 -20.48 9.38
N ARG A 14 13.09 -20.64 9.59
CA ARG A 14 12.42 -21.94 9.79
C ARG A 14 11.59 -22.38 8.59
N ALA A 15 11.34 -21.47 7.66
CA ALA A 15 10.63 -21.79 6.43
C ALA A 15 11.54 -22.38 5.36
N LYS A 16 10.96 -23.21 4.50
CA LYS A 16 11.55 -23.70 3.26
C LYS A 16 10.55 -23.49 2.13
N TYR A 17 11.01 -22.91 1.03
CA TYR A 17 10.22 -22.69 -0.18
C TYR A 17 10.97 -23.24 -1.39
N GLU A 18 10.27 -23.82 -2.35
CA GLU A 18 10.84 -24.28 -3.61
C GLU A 18 10.26 -23.45 -4.74
N ILE A 19 11.14 -22.84 -5.53
CA ILE A 19 10.78 -22.11 -6.75
C ILE A 19 11.16 -23.01 -7.93
N GLU A 20 10.21 -23.26 -8.83
CA GLU A 20 10.47 -23.96 -10.08
C GLU A 20 10.46 -22.97 -11.24
N HIS A 21 11.55 -22.93 -12.02
CA HIS A 21 11.66 -22.11 -13.22
C HIS A 21 12.31 -22.93 -14.34
N ASN A 22 11.63 -23.05 -15.49
CA ASN A 22 12.05 -23.86 -16.63
C ASN A 22 12.45 -25.31 -16.26
N GLY A 23 11.70 -25.93 -15.34
CA GLY A 23 11.94 -27.29 -14.85
C GLY A 23 13.12 -27.43 -13.87
N ILE A 24 13.79 -26.33 -13.52
CA ILE A 24 14.83 -26.31 -12.48
C ILE A 24 14.18 -25.89 -11.17
N LYS A 25 14.38 -26.71 -10.13
CA LYS A 25 13.89 -26.48 -8.78
C LYS A 25 14.99 -25.90 -7.91
N THR A 26 14.74 -24.71 -7.37
CA THR A 26 15.64 -24.01 -6.45
C THR A 26 14.99 -23.96 -5.06
N SER A 27 15.67 -24.47 -4.05
CA SER A 27 15.21 -24.42 -2.66
C SER A 27 15.78 -23.21 -1.94
N TYR A 28 14.90 -22.41 -1.35
CA TYR A 28 15.21 -21.29 -0.46
C TYR A 28 14.84 -21.64 0.99
N THR A 29 15.62 -21.12 1.92
CA THR A 29 15.31 -21.12 3.35
C THR A 29 15.08 -19.70 3.84
N GLY A 30 14.23 -19.54 4.84
CA GLY A 30 14.02 -18.24 5.48
C GLY A 30 15.33 -17.65 6.04
N GLY A 31 15.35 -16.32 6.21
CA GLY A 31 16.43 -15.62 6.92
C GLY A 31 16.12 -15.52 8.42
N GLN A 32 17.13 -15.43 9.28
CA GLN A 32 16.97 -15.27 10.74
C GLN A 32 16.91 -13.78 11.14
N ILE A 33 16.01 -13.00 10.56
CA ILE A 33 16.01 -11.53 10.68
C ILE A 33 15.49 -11.07 12.05
N ILE A 34 14.31 -11.55 12.46
CA ILE A 34 13.60 -10.98 13.63
C ILE A 34 14.21 -11.41 14.97
N GLN A 35 15.20 -12.30 14.96
CA GLN A 35 16.02 -12.63 16.13
C GLN A 35 17.14 -11.62 16.37
N HIS A 36 17.49 -10.83 15.36
CA HIS A 36 18.67 -9.96 15.37
C HIS A 36 18.35 -8.48 15.15
N ALA A 37 17.13 -8.15 14.72
CA ALA A 37 16.71 -6.77 14.50
C ALA A 37 15.26 -6.54 14.97
N PRO A 38 14.95 -5.35 15.51
CA PRO A 38 13.57 -4.94 15.71
C PRO A 38 12.88 -4.79 14.35
N MET A 39 11.56 -4.93 14.37
CA MET A 39 10.72 -4.82 13.18
C MET A 39 9.62 -3.80 13.46
N PHE A 40 9.52 -2.82 12.57
CA PHE A 40 8.49 -1.79 12.59
C PHE A 40 7.54 -2.08 11.43
N THR A 41 6.27 -2.30 11.73
CA THR A 41 5.26 -2.70 10.75
C THR A 41 4.24 -1.60 10.52
N CYS A 42 3.71 -1.53 9.31
CA CYS A 42 2.57 -0.70 8.92
C CYS A 42 1.42 -1.63 8.54
N ILE A 43 0.18 -1.19 8.78
CA ILE A 43 -1.02 -1.94 8.38
C ILE A 43 -1.25 -1.74 6.89
N GLY A 44 -1.17 -2.83 6.13
CA GLY A 44 -1.61 -2.88 4.74
C GLY A 44 -3.02 -3.46 4.58
N ASN A 45 -3.48 -3.53 3.33
CA ASN A 45 -4.83 -3.97 3.02
C ASN A 45 -5.07 -5.46 3.31
N HIS A 46 -4.01 -6.26 3.43
CA HIS A 46 -4.10 -7.70 3.74
C HIS A 46 -4.08 -8.01 5.23
N GLU A 47 -3.86 -7.00 6.08
CA GLU A 47 -3.89 -7.14 7.54
C GLU A 47 -5.31 -6.93 8.11
N ILE A 48 -6.27 -6.54 7.26
CA ILE A 48 -7.63 -6.16 7.66
C ILE A 48 -8.58 -7.33 7.52
N MET A 49 -9.13 -7.79 8.64
CA MET A 49 -10.20 -8.79 8.62
C MET A 49 -11.53 -8.11 8.33
N GLY A 50 -12.30 -8.64 7.38
CA GLY A 50 -13.65 -8.17 7.10
C GLY A 50 -14.69 -8.71 8.07
N ARG A 51 -15.92 -8.84 7.56
CA ARG A 51 -17.08 -9.21 8.37
C ARG A 51 -16.95 -10.64 8.89
N TYR A 52 -17.09 -10.79 10.20
CA TYR A 52 -16.82 -12.04 10.90
C TYR A 52 -17.92 -13.09 10.67
N ALA A 53 -17.50 -14.34 10.43
CA ALA A 53 -18.34 -15.54 10.35
C ALA A 53 -19.50 -15.48 9.35
N ARG A 54 -19.41 -14.60 8.33
CA ARG A 54 -20.42 -14.46 7.27
C ARG A 54 -20.14 -15.33 6.06
N LYS A 55 -18.88 -15.71 5.84
CA LYS A 55 -18.43 -16.46 4.65
C LYS A 55 -17.88 -17.83 5.05
N GLY A 56 -17.64 -18.69 4.05
CA GLY A 56 -17.23 -20.07 4.29
C GLY A 56 -15.74 -20.23 4.60
N SER A 57 -14.94 -19.17 4.46
CA SER A 57 -13.50 -19.20 4.69
C SER A 57 -12.93 -17.85 5.09
N LEU A 58 -11.79 -17.85 5.80
CA LEU A 58 -11.05 -16.63 6.15
C LEU A 58 -10.69 -15.79 4.92
N ASN A 59 -10.31 -16.43 3.81
CA ASN A 59 -9.97 -15.71 2.58
C ASN A 59 -11.17 -14.92 2.01
N GLU A 60 -12.39 -15.45 2.16
CA GLU A 60 -13.58 -14.72 1.77
C GLU A 60 -13.89 -13.56 2.74
N GLU A 61 -13.62 -13.72 4.03
CA GLU A 61 -13.77 -12.64 5.03
C GLU A 61 -12.81 -11.48 4.78
N PHE A 62 -11.55 -11.75 4.41
CA PHE A 62 -10.59 -10.71 4.00
C PHE A 62 -11.08 -9.87 2.81
N ASN A 63 -11.93 -10.44 1.95
CA ASN A 63 -12.52 -9.74 0.81
C ASN A 63 -13.88 -9.09 1.13
N ASP A 64 -14.40 -9.29 2.33
CA ASP A 64 -15.76 -8.91 2.72
C ASP A 64 -15.81 -7.78 3.75
N THR A 65 -15.16 -6.66 3.45
CA THR A 65 -15.28 -5.42 4.24
C THR A 65 -16.33 -4.49 3.64
N ILE A 66 -16.95 -3.67 4.48
CA ILE A 66 -17.77 -2.51 4.06
C ILE A 66 -17.42 -1.29 4.94
N PRO A 67 -17.64 -0.05 4.48
CA PRO A 67 -17.38 1.15 5.28
C PRO A 67 -18.11 1.13 6.63
N ARG A 68 -17.46 1.63 7.69
CA ARG A 68 -18.08 1.72 9.02
C ARG A 68 -19.41 2.47 9.00
N ALA A 69 -19.51 3.55 8.22
CA ALA A 69 -20.76 4.30 8.08
C ALA A 69 -21.90 3.49 7.46
N ALA A 70 -21.59 2.58 6.51
CA ALA A 70 -22.59 1.68 5.93
C ALA A 70 -23.00 0.58 6.92
N ALA A 71 -22.02 -0.05 7.58
CA ALA A 71 -22.28 -1.04 8.61
C ALA A 71 -23.10 -0.48 9.78
N LEU A 72 -22.82 0.75 10.23
CA LEU A 72 -23.58 1.42 11.29
C LEU A 72 -25.07 1.57 10.93
N LYS A 73 -25.36 1.94 9.67
CA LYS A 73 -26.75 2.06 9.18
C LYS A 73 -27.46 0.71 9.09
N LEU A 74 -26.74 -0.34 8.71
CA LEU A 74 -27.29 -1.68 8.50
C LEU A 74 -27.47 -2.48 9.81
N TYR A 75 -26.52 -2.36 10.74
CA TYR A 75 -26.36 -3.27 11.88
C TYR A 75 -26.30 -2.57 13.24
N GLY A 76 -26.23 -1.22 13.26
CA GLY A 76 -26.08 -0.44 14.48
C GLY A 76 -24.66 -0.47 15.06
N GLU A 77 -24.46 0.25 16.16
CA GLU A 77 -23.13 0.50 16.74
C GLU A 77 -22.56 -0.71 17.50
N GLN A 78 -23.41 -1.48 18.19
CA GLN A 78 -23.00 -2.55 19.10
C GLN A 78 -22.20 -3.68 18.44
N SER A 79 -22.36 -3.87 17.13
CA SER A 79 -21.72 -4.95 16.37
C SER A 79 -20.88 -4.43 15.20
N LEU A 80 -20.53 -3.14 15.21
CA LEU A 80 -19.88 -2.46 14.09
C LEU A 80 -18.54 -3.11 13.68
N LYS A 81 -17.74 -3.51 14.68
CA LYS A 81 -16.43 -4.14 14.45
C LYS A 81 -16.55 -5.46 13.67
N GLU A 82 -17.53 -6.29 14.03
CA GLU A 82 -17.77 -7.60 13.42
C GLU A 82 -18.50 -7.48 12.07
N ASN A 83 -19.19 -6.37 11.83
CA ASN A 83 -20.01 -6.14 10.63
C ASN A 83 -19.44 -5.12 9.64
N SER A 84 -18.21 -4.65 9.86
CA SER A 84 -17.47 -3.79 8.94
C SER A 84 -16.10 -4.39 8.64
N PHE A 85 -15.13 -4.14 9.52
CA PHE A 85 -13.77 -4.68 9.47
C PHE A 85 -13.04 -4.42 10.80
N ASN A 86 -11.94 -5.12 11.03
CA ASN A 86 -11.08 -4.95 12.21
C ASN A 86 -9.60 -5.26 11.93
N THR A 87 -8.76 -4.84 12.87
CA THR A 87 -7.30 -5.02 12.88
C THR A 87 -6.84 -5.96 14.01
N ASP A 88 -7.76 -6.70 14.63
CA ASP A 88 -7.50 -7.46 15.86
C ASP A 88 -6.29 -8.40 15.70
N THR A 89 -6.22 -9.14 14.58
CA THR A 89 -5.13 -10.09 14.34
C THR A 89 -3.77 -9.39 14.26
N TYR A 90 -3.70 -8.23 13.62
CA TYR A 90 -2.47 -7.44 13.53
C TYR A 90 -2.04 -6.93 14.92
N GLU A 91 -2.99 -6.41 15.70
CA GLU A 91 -2.76 -5.85 17.02
C GLU A 91 -2.43 -6.88 18.11
N GLU A 92 -2.82 -8.13 17.91
CA GLU A 92 -2.48 -9.27 18.78
C GLU A 92 -1.11 -9.86 18.43
N ILE A 93 -0.73 -9.85 17.15
CA ILE A 93 0.52 -10.43 16.67
C ILE A 93 1.71 -9.51 16.92
N PHE A 94 1.54 -8.19 16.73
CA PHE A 94 2.64 -7.24 16.82
C PHE A 94 2.59 -6.40 18.10
N THR A 95 3.74 -6.30 18.77
CA THR A 95 3.95 -5.32 19.83
C THR A 95 4.53 -4.05 19.23
N LEU A 96 3.68 -3.04 19.02
CA LEU A 96 4.08 -1.77 18.41
C LEU A 96 4.52 -0.74 19.46
N PRO A 97 5.36 0.25 19.08
CA PRO A 97 5.56 1.45 19.88
C PRO A 97 4.21 2.11 20.19
N GLN A 98 4.05 2.59 21.42
CA GLN A 98 2.83 3.30 21.82
C GLN A 98 3.03 4.81 21.66
N SER A 99 2.13 5.47 20.94
CA SER A 99 2.01 6.92 20.91
C SER A 99 0.88 7.38 21.83
N PRO A 100 0.94 8.59 22.42
CA PRO A 100 -0.12 9.08 23.34
C PRO A 100 -1.52 9.08 22.73
N GLU A 101 -1.62 9.24 21.42
CA GLU A 101 -2.85 9.24 20.62
C GLU A 101 -2.63 8.35 19.38
N GLY A 102 -3.63 7.54 19.00
CA GLY A 102 -3.55 6.64 17.83
C GLY A 102 -3.66 5.14 18.08
N GLY A 103 -3.79 4.75 19.35
CA GLY A 103 -3.97 3.34 19.72
C GLY A 103 -2.81 2.47 19.24
N LYS A 104 -3.14 1.33 18.62
CA LYS A 104 -2.18 0.34 18.09
C LYS A 104 -2.11 0.33 16.56
N THR A 105 -2.60 1.36 15.86
CA THR A 105 -2.75 1.30 14.39
C THR A 105 -1.85 2.28 13.63
N TYR A 106 -1.46 3.38 14.25
CA TYR A 106 -0.45 4.32 13.75
C TYR A 106 0.35 4.86 14.93
N TYR A 107 1.64 5.15 14.72
CA TYR A 107 2.55 5.47 15.81
C TYR A 107 3.78 6.23 15.31
N ALA A 108 4.54 6.81 16.23
CA ALA A 108 5.87 7.34 15.98
C ALA A 108 6.90 6.81 16.97
N THR A 109 8.13 6.60 16.51
CA THR A 109 9.22 6.11 17.35
C THR A 109 10.56 6.63 16.88
N THR A 110 11.52 6.68 17.81
CA THR A 110 12.90 7.07 17.52
C THR A 110 13.81 5.87 17.71
N PHE A 111 14.63 5.57 16.71
CA PHE A 111 15.67 4.55 16.81
C PHE A 111 16.94 5.05 16.11
N GLY A 112 18.03 5.17 16.88
CA GLY A 112 19.24 5.83 16.40
C GLY A 112 18.96 7.26 15.94
N ASP A 113 19.42 7.61 14.74
CA ASP A 113 19.28 8.94 14.13
C ASP A 113 17.89 9.17 13.48
N VAL A 114 16.99 8.18 13.52
CA VAL A 114 15.72 8.19 12.77
C VAL A 114 14.55 8.49 13.69
N ARG A 115 13.72 9.48 13.32
CA ARG A 115 12.32 9.55 13.72
C ARG A 115 11.47 8.92 12.62
N LEU A 116 10.84 7.80 12.95
CA LEU A 116 9.92 7.08 12.08
C LEU A 116 8.49 7.36 12.52
N VAL A 117 7.69 7.91 11.61
CA VAL A 117 6.24 8.07 11.75
C VAL A 117 5.57 7.02 10.86
N VAL A 118 4.69 6.20 11.43
CA VAL A 118 3.97 5.14 10.72
C VAL A 118 2.49 5.46 10.69
N LEU A 119 1.94 5.59 9.48
CA LEU A 119 0.54 5.93 9.23
C LEU A 119 -0.26 4.69 8.88
N TYR A 120 -1.52 4.68 9.29
CA TYR A 120 -2.54 3.75 8.83
C TYR A 120 -3.24 4.35 7.61
N ALA A 121 -2.60 4.27 6.46
CA ALA A 121 -3.14 4.69 5.17
C ALA A 121 -3.18 3.48 4.22
N THR A 122 -4.33 2.82 4.17
CA THR A 122 -4.61 1.70 3.28
C THR A 122 -6.12 1.61 2.97
N ASN A 123 -6.45 0.92 1.89
CA ASN A 123 -7.81 0.80 1.38
C ASN A 123 -8.12 -0.64 1.00
N MET A 124 -9.41 -0.92 0.83
CA MET A 124 -9.87 -2.22 0.38
C MET A 124 -9.51 -2.44 -1.09
N TRP A 125 -8.75 -3.50 -1.38
CA TRP A 125 -8.50 -3.90 -2.76
C TRP A 125 -9.77 -4.49 -3.40
N ARG A 126 -10.21 -3.90 -4.52
CA ARG A 126 -11.40 -4.36 -5.27
C ARG A 126 -11.05 -4.79 -6.68
N TYR A 127 -11.87 -5.70 -7.21
CA TYR A 127 -11.82 -6.10 -8.60
C TYR A 127 -12.14 -4.91 -9.51
N THR A 128 -11.49 -4.82 -10.67
CA THR A 128 -11.86 -3.83 -11.69
C THR A 128 -13.24 -4.09 -12.27
N THR A 129 -13.63 -5.37 -12.36
CA THR A 129 -14.95 -5.81 -12.82
C THR A 129 -15.93 -5.99 -11.67
N ASN A 130 -17.21 -5.80 -11.96
CA ASN A 130 -18.36 -6.14 -11.13
C ASN A 130 -19.21 -7.26 -11.73
N GLU A 131 -18.71 -7.97 -12.74
CA GLU A 131 -19.42 -9.08 -13.37
C GLU A 131 -19.63 -10.26 -12.41
N GLY A 132 -20.76 -10.94 -12.56
CA GLY A 132 -21.11 -12.09 -11.74
C GLY A 132 -21.26 -11.72 -10.27
N LYS A 133 -20.37 -12.23 -9.40
CA LYS A 133 -20.41 -12.03 -7.94
C LYS A 133 -19.30 -11.12 -7.41
N TYR A 134 -18.52 -10.50 -8.30
CA TYR A 134 -17.34 -9.75 -7.89
C TYR A 134 -17.70 -8.36 -7.38
N LYS A 135 -17.28 -8.04 -6.15
CA LYS A 135 -17.39 -6.69 -5.59
C LYS A 135 -16.42 -5.76 -6.32
N GLY A 136 -16.97 -4.92 -7.18
CA GLY A 136 -16.20 -4.05 -8.06
C GLY A 136 -15.72 -2.78 -7.39
N LYS A 137 -14.62 -2.25 -7.93
CA LYS A 137 -14.07 -0.92 -7.59
C LYS A 137 -15.02 0.19 -8.04
N TYR A 138 -15.62 0.02 -9.20
CA TYR A 138 -16.36 1.06 -9.91
C TYR A 138 -17.88 0.87 -9.88
N GLY A 139 -18.35 -0.25 -9.36
CA GLY A 139 -19.78 -0.51 -9.21
C GLY A 139 -20.08 -1.85 -8.57
N GLU A 140 -21.37 -2.03 -8.27
CA GLU A 140 -21.90 -3.26 -7.67
C GLU A 140 -22.35 -4.26 -8.74
N PRO A 141 -22.36 -5.57 -8.43
CA PRO A 141 -22.96 -6.56 -9.31
C PRO A 141 -24.44 -6.29 -9.57
N GLU A 142 -24.88 -6.51 -10.81
CA GLU A 142 -26.29 -6.35 -11.21
C GLU A 142 -27.23 -7.21 -10.35
N THR A 143 -26.78 -8.41 -9.94
CA THR A 143 -27.57 -9.32 -9.10
C THR A 143 -27.76 -8.82 -7.67
N GLU A 144 -26.99 -7.84 -7.22
CA GLU A 144 -26.99 -7.34 -5.84
C GLU A 144 -27.48 -5.90 -5.70
N LEU A 145 -27.96 -5.27 -6.78
CA LEU A 145 -28.38 -3.86 -6.76
C LEU A 145 -29.45 -3.53 -5.71
N ASN A 146 -30.30 -4.49 -5.34
CA ASN A 146 -31.34 -4.32 -4.33
C ASN A 146 -30.94 -4.83 -2.93
N ASN A 147 -29.68 -5.24 -2.74
CA ASN A 147 -29.16 -5.81 -1.50
C ASN A 147 -27.97 -4.99 -0.97
N PRO A 148 -28.19 -3.80 -0.36
CA PRO A 148 -27.11 -2.96 0.17
C PRO A 148 -26.17 -3.69 1.13
N GLN A 149 -26.67 -4.67 1.87
CA GLN A 149 -25.85 -5.52 2.74
C GLN A 149 -24.81 -6.36 2.00
N GLU A 150 -25.01 -6.66 0.71
CA GLU A 150 -24.09 -7.44 -0.14
C GLU A 150 -23.13 -6.55 -0.94
N TRP A 151 -23.38 -5.24 -1.01
CA TRP A 151 -22.51 -4.31 -1.73
C TRP A 151 -21.05 -4.34 -1.25
N GLY A 152 -20.14 -4.05 -2.17
CA GLY A 152 -18.73 -3.82 -1.91
C GLY A 152 -18.39 -2.39 -1.48
N TYR A 153 -19.25 -1.43 -1.77
CA TYR A 153 -19.05 0.00 -1.51
C TYR A 153 -17.74 0.53 -2.09
N GLY A 154 -17.38 0.04 -3.28
CA GLY A 154 -16.13 0.39 -3.94
C GLY A 154 -14.87 0.06 -3.13
N GLN A 155 -13.77 0.70 -3.50
CA GLN A 155 -12.47 0.70 -2.86
C GLN A 155 -12.45 1.77 -1.76
N HIS A 156 -13.14 1.49 -0.66
CA HIS A 156 -13.18 2.39 0.50
C HIS A 156 -11.88 2.35 1.30
N ILE A 157 -11.58 3.44 1.99
CA ILE A 157 -10.47 3.54 2.93
C ILE A 157 -10.85 2.98 4.30
N TYR A 158 -9.88 2.44 5.04
CA TYR A 158 -10.16 1.84 6.35
C TYR A 158 -10.08 2.83 7.50
N GLU A 159 -9.10 3.74 7.46
CA GLU A 159 -8.90 4.74 8.50
C GLU A 159 -8.94 6.14 7.89
N PRO A 160 -9.80 7.03 8.40
CA PRO A 160 -9.82 8.42 7.96
C PRO A 160 -8.47 9.09 8.20
N ILE A 161 -7.96 9.76 7.16
CA ILE A 161 -6.72 10.55 7.22
C ILE A 161 -6.87 11.95 6.63
N ALA A 162 -8.08 12.30 6.19
CA ALA A 162 -8.39 13.64 5.72
C ALA A 162 -8.21 14.68 6.83
N GLN A 163 -8.03 15.94 6.46
CA GLN A 163 -7.92 17.06 7.38
C GLN A 163 -9.05 17.05 8.44
N GLY A 164 -8.66 17.16 9.71
CA GLY A 164 -9.58 17.14 10.85
C GLY A 164 -9.91 15.75 11.41
N SER A 165 -9.54 14.67 10.72
CA SER A 165 -9.60 13.31 11.29
C SER A 165 -8.66 13.15 12.49
N GLN A 166 -8.91 12.11 13.31
CA GLN A 166 -8.08 11.82 14.47
C GLN A 166 -6.62 11.56 14.09
N GLN A 167 -6.38 10.72 13.08
CA GLN A 167 -5.03 10.42 12.60
C GLN A 167 -4.33 11.65 12.01
N TYR A 168 -5.04 12.47 11.24
CA TYR A 168 -4.49 13.72 10.70
C TYR A 168 -4.08 14.70 11.81
N ASN A 169 -4.97 14.92 12.79
CA ASN A 169 -4.68 15.85 13.89
C ASN A 169 -3.51 15.36 14.75
N TRP A 170 -3.42 14.05 14.99
CA TRP A 170 -2.26 13.44 15.64
C TRP A 170 -0.98 13.68 14.83
N LEU A 171 -1.02 13.46 13.50
CA LEU A 171 0.13 13.69 12.64
C LEU A 171 0.59 15.15 12.71
N VAL A 172 -0.33 16.12 12.68
CA VAL A 172 0.00 17.54 12.85
C VAL A 172 0.73 17.80 14.16
N GLN A 173 0.29 17.17 15.27
CA GLN A 173 0.97 17.30 16.56
C GLN A 173 2.36 16.65 16.55
N GLU A 174 2.46 15.43 16.01
CA GLU A 174 3.70 14.66 15.94
C GLU A 174 4.76 15.37 15.10
N LEU A 175 4.42 15.87 13.91
CA LEU A 175 5.33 16.65 13.07
C LEU A 175 5.80 17.95 13.73
N ASN A 176 5.04 18.44 14.72
CA ASN A 176 5.39 19.61 15.51
C ASN A 176 6.16 19.29 16.81
N SER A 177 6.35 18.02 17.14
CA SER A 177 6.98 17.60 18.39
C SER A 177 8.48 17.92 18.41
N PRO A 178 9.07 18.10 19.61
CA PRO A 178 10.52 18.26 19.74
C PRO A 178 11.29 17.07 19.15
N GLU A 179 10.83 15.84 19.37
CA GLU A 179 11.46 14.61 18.89
C GLU A 179 11.52 14.59 17.36
N PHE A 180 10.44 14.99 16.68
CA PHE A 180 10.42 15.05 15.23
C PHE A 180 11.29 16.18 14.67
N LYS A 181 11.19 17.38 15.25
CA LYS A 181 11.96 18.56 14.80
C LYS A 181 13.47 18.41 14.99
N GLN A 182 13.89 17.68 16.03
CA GLN A 182 15.30 17.48 16.36
C GLN A 182 15.92 16.24 15.69
N ALA A 183 15.10 15.36 15.11
CA ALA A 183 15.60 14.17 14.45
C ALA A 183 16.43 14.51 13.22
N LYS A 184 17.57 13.83 13.09
CA LYS A 184 18.46 13.96 11.93
C LYS A 184 17.81 13.41 10.66
N TYR A 185 17.11 12.27 10.78
CA TYR A 185 16.31 11.71 9.69
C TYR A 185 14.85 11.55 10.07
N LYS A 186 13.98 12.23 9.34
CA LYS A 186 12.52 12.27 9.44
C LYS A 186 11.95 11.38 8.32
N ILE A 187 11.43 10.22 8.70
CA ILE A 187 10.91 9.21 7.78
C ILE A 187 9.44 8.95 8.09
N VAL A 188 8.62 8.92 7.05
CA VAL A 188 7.21 8.52 7.13
C VAL A 188 7.04 7.18 6.40
N MET A 189 6.35 6.24 7.04
CA MET A 189 5.99 4.95 6.45
C MET A 189 4.47 4.81 6.36
N LEU A 190 3.97 4.38 5.20
CA LEU A 190 2.57 4.05 4.97
C LEU A 190 2.44 2.92 3.95
N HIS A 191 1.28 2.25 3.88
CA HIS A 191 1.11 1.17 2.90
C HIS A 191 0.75 1.69 1.52
N HIS A 192 -0.23 2.58 1.40
CA HIS A 192 -0.72 3.08 0.12
C HIS A 192 0.23 4.13 -0.50
N PRO A 193 0.72 3.93 -1.73
CA PRO A 193 1.63 4.85 -2.40
C PRO A 193 1.05 6.25 -2.67
N PRO A 194 1.74 7.33 -2.29
CA PRO A 194 1.43 8.68 -2.79
C PRO A 194 1.83 8.85 -4.26
N HIS A 195 2.99 8.31 -4.64
CA HIS A 195 3.54 8.40 -5.99
C HIS A 195 4.05 7.03 -6.42
N THR A 196 3.52 6.48 -7.51
CA THR A 196 3.93 5.16 -8.00
C THR A 196 3.56 4.92 -9.46
N LEU A 197 4.31 4.04 -10.10
CA LEU A 197 4.02 3.46 -11.40
C LEU A 197 3.14 2.21 -11.31
N GLY A 198 2.71 1.79 -10.12
CA GLY A 198 1.90 0.59 -9.90
C GLY A 198 0.67 0.52 -10.79
N ASP A 199 0.43 -0.65 -11.38
CA ASP A 199 -0.79 -0.90 -12.15
C ASP A 199 -2.03 -0.80 -11.25
N ASN A 200 -1.95 -1.27 -10.01
CA ASN A 200 -3.06 -1.38 -9.08
C ASN A 200 -3.37 -0.10 -8.25
N ILE A 201 -2.64 1.00 -8.44
CA ILE A 201 -2.73 2.15 -7.53
C ILE A 201 -3.99 3.00 -7.70
N ILE A 202 -4.56 3.09 -8.90
CA ILE A 202 -5.81 3.82 -9.11
C ILE A 202 -6.96 3.04 -8.46
N PRO A 203 -7.99 3.70 -7.93
CA PRO A 203 -8.34 5.11 -8.06
C PRO A 203 -7.64 5.97 -6.98
N ALA A 204 -7.95 7.28 -6.95
CA ALA A 204 -7.45 8.19 -5.91
C ALA A 204 -7.78 7.71 -4.48
N TYR A 205 -6.91 8.00 -3.51
CA TYR A 205 -7.09 7.63 -2.11
C TYR A 205 -8.11 8.55 -1.43
N THR A 206 -9.40 8.27 -1.63
CA THR A 206 -10.51 9.06 -1.12
C THR A 206 -11.72 8.17 -0.84
N ASP A 207 -12.69 8.67 -0.05
CA ASP A 207 -13.96 7.95 0.11
C ASP A 207 -14.71 7.89 -1.23
N PRO A 208 -15.22 6.71 -1.63
CA PRO A 208 -15.95 6.56 -2.89
C PRO A 208 -17.25 7.37 -2.88
N VAL A 209 -17.45 8.15 -3.94
CA VAL A 209 -18.71 8.88 -4.17
C VAL A 209 -19.69 7.93 -4.85
N GLN A 210 -20.69 7.49 -4.09
CA GLN A 210 -21.73 6.59 -4.60
C GLN A 210 -22.73 7.33 -5.49
N MET A 211 -23.00 6.75 -6.66
CA MET A 211 -24.07 7.16 -7.56
C MET A 211 -25.02 5.99 -7.76
N ILE A 212 -26.32 6.21 -7.55
CA ILE A 212 -27.37 5.20 -7.77
C ILE A 212 -28.20 5.66 -8.95
N GLU A 213 -28.14 4.91 -10.04
CA GLU A 213 -28.93 5.15 -11.25
C GLU A 213 -30.26 4.40 -11.11
N GLN A 214 -31.37 5.09 -11.34
CA GLN A 214 -32.73 4.54 -11.24
C GLN A 214 -33.50 4.77 -12.54
N ASP A 215 -34.39 3.85 -12.87
CA ASP A 215 -35.35 4.04 -13.95
C ASP A 215 -36.53 4.95 -13.53
N GLU A 216 -37.41 5.28 -14.48
CA GLU A 216 -38.59 6.13 -14.25
C GLU A 216 -39.57 5.57 -13.19
N THR A 217 -39.49 4.26 -12.90
CA THR A 217 -40.32 3.58 -11.90
C THR A 217 -39.62 3.46 -10.54
N GLY A 218 -38.37 3.92 -10.43
CA GLY A 218 -37.58 3.90 -9.21
C GLY A 218 -36.76 2.62 -8.99
N ASN A 219 -36.70 1.69 -9.94
CA ASN A 219 -35.84 0.51 -9.78
C ASN A 219 -34.37 0.90 -10.01
N ILE A 220 -33.48 0.36 -9.17
CA ILE A 220 -32.04 0.58 -9.31
C ILE A 220 -31.53 -0.16 -10.56
N GLN A 221 -30.92 0.58 -11.48
CA GLN A 221 -30.31 0.08 -12.71
C GLN A 221 -28.80 -0.10 -12.55
N ALA A 222 -28.15 0.74 -11.74
CA ALA A 222 -26.74 0.61 -11.41
C ALA A 222 -26.40 1.29 -10.08
N VAL A 223 -25.38 0.79 -9.40
CA VAL A 223 -24.69 1.49 -8.31
C VAL A 223 -23.24 1.63 -8.73
N ARG A 224 -22.77 2.88 -8.86
CA ARG A 224 -21.43 3.25 -9.34
C ARG A 224 -20.66 4.01 -8.27
N TYR A 225 -19.34 3.96 -8.37
CA TYR A 225 -18.44 4.68 -7.47
C TYR A 225 -17.44 5.50 -8.26
N GLU A 226 -17.39 6.80 -7.96
CA GLU A 226 -16.39 7.72 -8.49
C GLU A 226 -15.41 8.13 -7.39
N TYR A 227 -14.20 8.47 -7.80
CA TYR A 227 -13.10 8.82 -6.91
C TYR A 227 -12.48 10.13 -7.42
N PRO A 228 -13.04 11.28 -7.05
CA PRO A 228 -12.57 12.56 -7.56
C PRO A 228 -11.08 12.73 -7.23
N LYS A 229 -10.24 12.92 -8.25
CA LYS A 229 -8.78 12.97 -8.06
C LYS A 229 -8.35 14.11 -7.15
N GLN A 230 -9.04 15.25 -7.25
CA GLN A 230 -8.81 16.44 -6.40
C GLN A 230 -9.15 16.19 -4.91
N ALA A 231 -9.86 15.09 -4.61
CA ALA A 231 -10.21 14.69 -3.26
C ALA A 231 -9.28 13.62 -2.67
N ASP A 232 -8.18 13.28 -3.33
CA ASP A 232 -7.16 12.36 -2.79
C ASP A 232 -6.62 12.91 -1.46
N TYR A 233 -6.89 12.23 -0.34
CA TYR A 233 -6.55 12.72 1.00
C TYR A 233 -5.04 12.71 1.24
N ILE A 234 -4.30 11.79 0.62
CA ILE A 234 -2.85 11.75 0.77
C ILE A 234 -2.25 12.97 0.08
N ILE A 235 -2.63 13.22 -1.17
CA ILE A 235 -2.07 14.33 -1.95
C ILE A 235 -2.55 15.69 -1.45
N ARG A 236 -3.85 15.82 -1.14
CA ARG A 236 -4.47 17.09 -0.75
C ARG A 236 -4.10 17.51 0.68
N ASP A 237 -4.10 16.57 1.62
CA ASP A 237 -4.02 16.91 3.05
C ASP A 237 -2.69 16.48 3.67
N VAL A 238 -2.23 15.25 3.40
CA VAL A 238 -1.07 14.68 4.10
C VAL A 238 0.26 15.19 3.54
N LEU A 239 0.48 15.10 2.23
CA LEU A 239 1.75 15.49 1.62
C LEU A 239 2.15 16.95 1.92
N PRO A 240 1.25 17.96 1.87
CA PRO A 240 1.60 19.32 2.24
C PRO A 240 2.13 19.45 3.68
N LEU A 241 1.62 18.64 4.63
CA LEU A 241 2.15 18.62 5.99
C LEU A 241 3.55 18.03 6.05
N LEU A 242 3.77 16.90 5.35
CA LEU A 242 5.07 16.23 5.33
C LEU A 242 6.14 17.13 4.72
N GLU A 243 5.79 17.81 3.63
CA GLU A 243 6.65 18.79 2.97
C GLU A 243 6.99 19.95 3.89
N ALA A 244 5.98 20.55 4.54
CA ALA A 244 6.20 21.66 5.47
C ALA A 244 7.02 21.27 6.70
N ALA A 245 6.97 19.99 7.11
CA ALA A 245 7.75 19.44 8.22
C ALA A 245 9.16 18.97 7.82
N GLU A 246 9.52 19.11 6.53
CA GLU A 246 10.79 18.69 5.96
C GLU A 246 11.06 17.19 6.14
N VAL A 247 10.04 16.36 5.94
CA VAL A 247 10.21 14.90 5.81
C VAL A 247 11.17 14.63 4.66
N GLN A 248 12.16 13.76 4.87
CA GLN A 248 13.15 13.45 3.83
C GLN A 248 12.77 12.21 3.02
N LEU A 249 12.09 11.24 3.63
CA LEU A 249 11.71 9.99 2.99
C LEU A 249 10.31 9.56 3.37
N VAL A 250 9.49 9.29 2.35
CA VAL A 250 8.22 8.58 2.45
C VAL A 250 8.39 7.19 1.87
N PHE A 251 8.24 6.18 2.72
CA PHE A 251 8.49 4.77 2.43
C PHE A 251 7.18 3.97 2.40
N PHE A 252 6.96 3.17 1.37
CA PHE A 252 5.68 2.47 1.19
C PHE A 252 5.76 1.19 0.35
N GLY A 253 4.62 0.51 0.20
CA GLY A 253 4.48 -0.75 -0.53
C GLY A 253 3.25 -0.82 -1.43
N HIS A 254 2.46 -1.90 -1.31
CA HIS A 254 1.20 -2.15 -2.02
C HIS A 254 1.26 -2.53 -3.52
N SER A 255 2.09 -1.90 -4.36
CA SER A 255 2.03 -2.12 -5.82
C SER A 255 2.89 -3.27 -6.32
N HIS A 256 3.68 -3.88 -5.44
CA HIS A 256 4.53 -5.02 -5.71
C HIS A 256 5.57 -4.71 -6.80
N LEU A 257 6.27 -3.60 -6.63
CA LEU A 257 7.33 -3.16 -7.52
C LEU A 257 8.37 -2.35 -6.72
N TRP A 258 9.45 -1.99 -7.39
CA TRP A 258 10.34 -0.94 -6.95
C TRP A 258 10.23 0.27 -7.87
N ASN A 259 10.14 1.47 -7.30
CA ASN A 259 10.31 2.73 -8.01
C ASN A 259 10.68 3.85 -7.03
N ARG A 260 11.15 4.97 -7.57
CA ARG A 260 11.52 6.14 -6.76
C ARG A 260 11.08 7.44 -7.42
N PHE A 261 10.68 8.40 -6.59
CA PHE A 261 10.39 9.77 -6.99
C PHE A 261 11.06 10.75 -6.04
N CYS A 262 11.08 12.02 -6.42
CA CYS A 262 11.50 13.13 -5.58
C CYS A 262 10.59 14.32 -5.87
N SER A 263 10.07 14.98 -4.84
CA SER A 263 9.32 16.22 -5.01
C SER A 263 10.26 17.40 -5.31
N PRO A 264 9.73 18.54 -5.77
CA PRO A 264 10.53 19.74 -6.03
C PRO A 264 11.28 20.29 -4.80
N SER A 265 10.80 20.03 -3.58
CA SER A 265 11.45 20.41 -2.31
C SER A 265 12.57 19.46 -1.90
N GLY A 266 12.68 18.28 -2.52
CA GLY A 266 13.68 17.27 -2.19
C GLY A 266 13.20 16.12 -1.30
N MET A 267 11.90 15.99 -1.03
CA MET A 267 11.35 14.83 -0.32
C MET A 267 11.33 13.61 -1.24
N HIS A 268 11.93 12.51 -0.78
CA HIS A 268 11.99 11.27 -1.54
C HIS A 268 10.79 10.35 -1.29
N PHE A 269 10.34 9.69 -2.33
CA PHE A 269 9.31 8.63 -2.27
C PHE A 269 9.92 7.33 -2.77
N LEU A 270 9.85 6.27 -1.98
CA LEU A 270 10.43 4.98 -2.31
C LEU A 270 9.43 3.86 -2.07
N GLU A 271 9.06 3.17 -3.15
CA GLU A 271 8.43 1.86 -3.08
C GLU A 271 9.51 0.77 -3.22
N THR A 272 9.58 -0.17 -2.28
CA THR A 272 10.53 -1.31 -2.34
C THR A 272 9.82 -2.64 -2.08
N SER A 273 8.67 -2.84 -2.73
CA SER A 273 7.73 -3.93 -2.42
C SER A 273 7.79 -5.13 -3.37
N ASN A 274 8.76 -5.18 -4.29
CA ASN A 274 8.91 -6.28 -5.26
C ASN A 274 9.55 -7.52 -4.62
N VAL A 275 8.75 -8.38 -3.98
CA VAL A 275 9.25 -9.52 -3.16
C VAL A 275 8.74 -10.90 -3.60
N GLY A 276 8.44 -11.09 -4.89
CA GLY A 276 8.18 -12.44 -5.47
C GLY A 276 6.91 -12.57 -6.30
N ASN A 277 6.00 -11.60 -6.23
CA ASN A 277 4.97 -11.38 -7.24
C ASN A 277 4.90 -9.90 -7.57
N SER A 278 4.43 -9.54 -8.76
CA SER A 278 4.24 -8.17 -9.20
C SER A 278 2.91 -8.01 -9.94
N TYR A 279 2.25 -6.86 -9.77
CA TYR A 279 1.08 -6.49 -10.56
C TYR A 279 1.44 -5.75 -11.85
N GLY A 280 2.72 -5.47 -12.07
CA GLY A 280 3.20 -4.69 -13.20
C GLY A 280 3.25 -3.19 -12.91
N ALA A 281 3.85 -2.47 -13.85
CA ALA A 281 3.95 -1.02 -13.82
C ALA A 281 3.36 -0.42 -15.11
N ALA A 282 2.60 0.66 -14.96
CA ALA A 282 2.07 1.44 -16.07
C ALA A 282 3.01 2.59 -16.36
N TYR A 283 3.92 2.38 -17.33
CA TYR A 283 4.87 3.39 -17.75
C TYR A 283 5.16 3.31 -19.25
N GLY A 284 5.43 4.46 -19.87
CA GLY A 284 5.74 4.57 -21.29
C GLY A 284 4.55 4.14 -22.16
N LYS A 285 4.74 3.08 -22.95
CA LYS A 285 3.70 2.53 -23.83
C LYS A 285 2.68 1.67 -23.06
N THR A 286 3.01 1.23 -21.85
CA THR A 286 2.14 0.39 -21.02
C THR A 286 1.09 1.22 -20.30
N LYS A 287 -0.18 0.84 -20.46
CA LYS A 287 -1.31 1.45 -19.77
C LYS A 287 -1.79 0.55 -18.63
N ARG A 288 -2.31 1.19 -17.58
CA ARG A 288 -3.01 0.53 -16.47
C ARG A 288 -4.17 -0.30 -16.98
N LYS A 289 -4.26 -1.53 -16.48
CA LYS A 289 -5.32 -2.49 -16.84
C LYS A 289 -6.60 -2.33 -16.03
N ASN A 290 -6.54 -1.55 -14.95
CA ASN A 290 -7.61 -1.43 -13.95
C ASN A 290 -8.38 -0.09 -14.06
N LEU A 291 -8.39 0.52 -15.24
CA LEU A 291 -9.18 1.73 -15.52
C LEU A 291 -10.68 1.44 -15.45
N PRO A 292 -11.53 2.44 -15.12
CA PRO A 292 -12.97 2.27 -15.23
C PRO A 292 -13.38 2.05 -16.70
N PRO A 293 -14.56 1.45 -16.95
CA PRO A 293 -15.04 1.21 -18.31
C PRO A 293 -15.50 2.48 -19.04
N TRP A 294 -15.52 3.64 -18.37
CA TRP A 294 -15.83 4.94 -18.97
C TRP A 294 -14.60 5.85 -19.05
N GLU A 295 -14.64 6.82 -19.95
CA GLU A 295 -13.60 7.84 -20.03
C GLU A 295 -13.71 8.83 -18.86
N SER A 296 -12.62 9.05 -18.15
CA SER A 296 -12.52 10.08 -17.12
C SER A 296 -11.07 10.55 -16.96
N GLN A 297 -10.90 11.86 -16.71
CA GLN A 297 -9.60 12.48 -16.51
C GLN A 297 -9.01 12.20 -15.12
N ASP A 298 -9.83 11.71 -14.18
CA ASP A 298 -9.40 11.39 -12.82
C ASP A 298 -8.54 10.11 -12.76
N TYR A 299 -8.61 9.25 -13.79
CA TYR A 299 -7.92 7.97 -13.84
C TYR A 299 -6.75 8.00 -14.83
N VAL A 300 -5.55 8.23 -14.31
CA VAL A 300 -4.32 8.32 -15.12
C VAL A 300 -3.95 6.95 -15.69
N ALA A 301 -3.94 6.84 -17.02
CA ALA A 301 -3.67 5.58 -17.71
C ALA A 301 -2.20 5.11 -17.65
N SER A 302 -1.23 6.00 -17.52
CA SER A 302 0.20 5.65 -17.46
C SER A 302 1.01 6.72 -16.74
N GLY A 303 2.13 6.35 -16.14
CA GLY A 303 2.94 7.22 -15.29
C GLY A 303 2.39 7.36 -13.88
N ASP A 304 2.98 8.25 -13.10
CA ASP A 304 2.50 8.56 -11.75
C ASP A 304 1.12 9.24 -11.79
N PRO A 305 0.09 8.71 -11.11
CA PRO A 305 -1.21 9.35 -11.07
C PRO A 305 -1.15 10.79 -10.54
N ASN A 306 -0.17 11.08 -9.67
CA ASN A 306 -0.08 12.35 -8.95
C ASN A 306 0.99 13.30 -9.51
N GLY A 307 1.50 13.00 -10.71
CA GLY A 307 2.21 13.97 -11.57
C GLY A 307 3.72 14.09 -11.38
N LEU A 308 4.35 13.29 -10.52
CA LEU A 308 5.81 13.25 -10.42
C LEU A 308 6.44 12.41 -11.53
N VAL A 309 7.65 12.79 -11.94
CA VAL A 309 8.46 12.04 -12.89
C VAL A 309 9.24 10.96 -12.13
N PRO A 310 9.16 9.69 -12.53
CA PRO A 310 9.89 8.62 -11.86
C PRO A 310 11.40 8.74 -12.14
N LEU A 311 12.21 8.38 -11.14
CA LEU A 311 13.66 8.45 -11.22
C LEU A 311 14.26 7.14 -11.70
N ILE A 312 15.21 7.23 -12.62
CA ILE A 312 15.95 6.09 -13.13
C ILE A 312 17.01 5.68 -12.09
N PRO A 313 17.17 4.36 -11.80
CA PRO A 313 18.25 3.88 -10.95
C PRO A 313 19.63 4.38 -11.35
N THR A 314 20.42 4.83 -10.38
CA THR A 314 21.68 5.54 -10.64
C THR A 314 22.90 4.64 -10.92
N ILE A 315 22.83 3.34 -10.61
CA ILE A 315 24.01 2.45 -10.65
C ILE A 315 23.88 1.36 -11.73
N ALA A 316 22.81 0.56 -11.68
CA ALA A 316 22.64 -0.59 -12.57
C ALA A 316 21.16 -0.82 -12.94
N PRO A 317 20.51 0.16 -13.61
CA PRO A 317 19.11 0.06 -13.99
C PRO A 317 18.84 -1.17 -14.86
N ILE A 318 17.64 -1.72 -14.75
CA ILE A 318 17.16 -2.72 -15.72
C ILE A 318 16.86 -1.99 -17.03
N LEU A 319 17.24 -2.60 -18.15
CA LEU A 319 16.95 -2.07 -19.47
C LEU A 319 15.65 -2.68 -20.02
N ASP A 320 14.88 -1.90 -20.77
CA ASP A 320 13.75 -2.41 -21.54
C ASP A 320 14.21 -3.14 -22.83
N GLU A 321 13.25 -3.59 -23.64
CA GLU A 321 13.50 -4.31 -24.89
C GLU A 321 14.26 -3.46 -25.93
N ASP A 322 14.13 -2.12 -25.85
CA ASP A 322 14.82 -1.16 -26.72
C ASP A 322 16.20 -0.76 -26.14
N GLY A 323 16.63 -1.40 -25.03
CA GLY A 323 17.90 -1.13 -24.35
C GLY A 323 17.92 0.15 -23.52
N GLN A 324 16.77 0.77 -23.26
CA GLN A 324 16.65 1.99 -22.47
C GLN A 324 16.49 1.69 -20.98
N PRO A 325 17.12 2.48 -20.08
CA PRO A 325 17.00 2.25 -18.65
C PRO A 325 15.58 2.52 -18.13
N MET A 326 15.02 1.57 -17.40
CA MET A 326 13.70 1.65 -16.80
C MET A 326 13.74 2.27 -15.40
N PRO A 327 12.74 3.10 -15.03
CA PRO A 327 12.69 3.74 -13.72
C PRO A 327 11.98 2.87 -12.65
N TYR A 328 11.82 1.57 -12.90
CA TYR A 328 11.18 0.64 -11.98
C TYR A 328 11.71 -0.78 -12.13
N ILE A 329 11.40 -1.63 -11.15
CA ILE A 329 11.51 -3.10 -11.24
C ILE A 329 10.16 -3.69 -10.87
N ALA A 330 9.52 -4.38 -11.81
CA ALA A 330 8.27 -5.11 -11.61
C ALA A 330 8.47 -6.53 -12.15
N SER A 331 8.72 -7.50 -11.27
CA SER A 331 9.12 -8.85 -11.66
C SER A 331 8.77 -9.90 -10.61
N ASN A 332 8.35 -11.08 -11.08
CA ASN A 332 8.12 -12.25 -10.22
C ASN A 332 9.43 -13.04 -9.95
N ASP A 333 10.47 -12.80 -10.76
CA ASP A 333 11.75 -13.51 -10.68
C ASP A 333 12.82 -12.71 -9.93
N ILE A 334 12.55 -11.46 -9.59
CA ILE A 334 13.48 -10.58 -8.88
C ILE A 334 12.88 -10.26 -7.53
N THR A 335 13.69 -10.28 -6.48
CA THR A 335 13.35 -9.65 -5.21
C THR A 335 14.16 -8.38 -5.04
N VAL A 336 13.56 -7.34 -4.47
CA VAL A 336 14.19 -6.05 -4.21
C VAL A 336 14.14 -5.77 -2.71
N PHE A 337 15.20 -5.16 -2.19
CA PHE A 337 15.23 -4.61 -0.85
C PHE A 337 16.10 -3.35 -0.82
N SER A 338 15.89 -2.50 0.18
CA SER A 338 16.64 -1.26 0.36
C SER A 338 17.25 -1.21 1.75
N ILE A 339 18.44 -0.64 1.86
CA ILE A 339 19.16 -0.43 3.11
C ILE A 339 19.36 1.08 3.28
N PHE A 340 19.03 1.59 4.46
CA PHE A 340 19.35 2.96 4.86
C PHE A 340 20.51 2.97 5.85
N ASP A 341 21.64 3.53 5.45
CA ASP A 341 22.79 3.78 6.31
C ASP A 341 22.68 5.19 6.93
N THR A 342 22.31 5.25 8.20
CA THR A 342 22.14 6.50 8.95
C THR A 342 23.47 7.24 9.17
N GLY A 343 24.60 6.53 9.18
CA GLY A 343 25.93 7.14 9.35
C GLY A 343 26.27 8.06 8.18
N THR A 344 25.97 7.62 6.96
CA THR A 344 26.25 8.37 5.73
C THR A 344 25.04 9.11 5.16
N GLY A 345 23.82 8.80 5.63
CA GLY A 345 22.57 9.33 5.09
C GLY A 345 22.20 8.70 3.75
N THR A 346 22.73 7.51 3.44
CA THR A 346 22.62 6.90 2.11
C THR A 346 21.57 5.80 2.09
N VAL A 347 20.64 5.87 1.14
CA VAL A 347 19.71 4.78 0.83
C VAL A 347 20.21 4.05 -0.40
N SER A 348 20.46 2.75 -0.27
CA SER A 348 20.90 1.88 -1.37
C SER A 348 19.85 0.80 -1.64
N SER A 349 19.48 0.60 -2.90
CA SER A 349 18.56 -0.46 -3.30
C SER A 349 19.29 -1.60 -4.02
N TYR A 350 18.90 -2.82 -3.69
CA TYR A 350 19.52 -4.06 -4.15
C TYR A 350 18.48 -4.96 -4.78
N ARG A 351 18.89 -5.70 -5.80
CA ARG A 351 18.06 -6.71 -6.46
C ARG A 351 18.75 -8.06 -6.47
N PHE A 352 17.96 -9.11 -6.35
CA PHE A 352 18.42 -10.50 -6.41
C PHE A 352 17.51 -11.31 -7.34
N ASP A 353 18.11 -12.05 -8.28
CA ASP A 353 17.39 -12.92 -9.22
C ASP A 353 17.15 -14.29 -8.58
N THR A 354 15.90 -14.57 -8.22
CA THR A 354 15.49 -15.79 -7.50
C THR A 354 15.55 -17.06 -8.36
N ARG A 355 15.91 -16.94 -9.63
CA ARG A 355 16.21 -18.11 -10.48
C ARG A 355 17.67 -18.57 -10.32
N LYS A 356 18.52 -17.73 -9.73
CA LYS A 356 19.97 -17.95 -9.59
C LYS A 356 20.36 -17.95 -8.11
N PRO A 357 20.25 -19.10 -7.41
CA PRO A 357 20.53 -19.16 -5.96
C PRO A 357 21.95 -18.72 -5.59
N ASP A 358 22.94 -19.02 -6.44
CA ASP A 358 24.34 -18.61 -6.28
C ASP A 358 24.65 -17.28 -6.99
N GLY A 359 23.61 -16.55 -7.41
CA GLY A 359 23.74 -15.26 -8.09
C GLY A 359 24.16 -14.14 -7.15
N GLU A 360 24.76 -13.10 -7.71
CA GLU A 360 25.12 -11.91 -6.95
C GLU A 360 23.89 -11.07 -6.60
N VAL A 361 23.94 -10.45 -5.43
CA VAL A 361 23.03 -9.36 -5.07
C VAL A 361 23.58 -8.07 -5.68
N VAL A 362 22.80 -7.45 -6.57
CA VAL A 362 23.25 -6.29 -7.34
C VAL A 362 22.70 -5.01 -6.72
N LYS A 363 23.58 -4.12 -6.27
CA LYS A 363 23.22 -2.74 -5.95
C LYS A 363 22.90 -2.01 -7.26
N PHE A 364 21.69 -1.45 -7.38
CA PHE A 364 21.23 -0.88 -8.64
C PHE A 364 20.79 0.59 -8.56
N ASP A 365 20.42 1.08 -7.37
CA ASP A 365 20.13 2.50 -7.13
C ASP A 365 20.76 2.96 -5.81
N GLU A 366 21.10 4.24 -5.75
CA GLU A 366 21.57 4.90 -4.54
C GLU A 366 21.23 6.40 -4.58
N PHE A 367 20.81 6.93 -3.43
CA PHE A 367 20.59 8.36 -3.21
C PHE A 367 20.86 8.71 -1.74
N LYS A 368 20.99 10.01 -1.44
CA LYS A 368 21.21 10.51 -0.08
C LYS A 368 20.01 11.30 0.42
N LEU A 369 19.70 11.14 1.69
CA LEU A 369 18.80 12.05 2.40
C LEU A 369 19.61 13.27 2.85
N ASN A 370 19.10 14.46 2.54
CA ASN A 370 19.72 15.72 2.95
C ASN A 370 19.63 15.86 4.48
N GLN A 371 20.70 16.30 5.14
CA GLN A 371 20.70 16.53 6.59
C GLN A 371 20.10 17.88 6.97
#